data_AF-A0A9D0ZDH9-F1
#
_entry.id   AF-A0A9D0ZDH9-F1
#
_cell.length_a   1.000
_cell.length_b   1.000
_cell.length_c   1.000
_cell.angle_alpha   90.00
_cell.angle_beta   90.00
_cell.angle_gamma   90.00
#
_symmetry.space_group_name_H-M   'P 1'
#
loop_
_entity.id
_entity.type
_entity.pdbx_description
1 polymer ?
#
loop_
_entity_poly.entity_id
_entity_poly.type
_entity_poly.pdbx_seq_one_letter_code
_entity_poly.pdbx_strand_id
1 'polypeptide(L)'
;MKKAAAAAMLLALMFLSACGAQGEGEIDIAPLVPENVTRAELRGHGETVIIEDAGEIAALIGTAAGIELRRDGEADVSEPGAASVSVTFYGEGELTLTFPVCSLGGEAYSAAPECIEEFDSYFGAMERQALTEGT
;
A
#
# COMPACT_ATOMS: atom_id res chain seq x y z
N MET A 1 -8.73 36.32 18.88
CA MET A 1 -9.75 35.82 17.93
C MET A 1 -9.00 35.04 16.85
N LYS A 2 -9.35 33.75 16.69
CA LYS A 2 -8.71 32.73 15.83
C LYS A 2 -9.06 32.93 14.36
N LYS A 3 -8.10 32.77 13.44
CA LYS A 3 -8.17 32.10 12.11
C LYS A 3 -6.70 31.80 11.71
N ALA A 4 -6.10 30.62 11.92
CA ALA A 4 -6.33 29.32 11.28
C ALA A 4 -6.46 29.42 9.75
N ALA A 5 -5.41 29.03 9.01
CA ALA A 5 -5.34 27.72 8.36
C ALA A 5 -4.03 27.56 7.59
N ALA A 6 -3.34 26.46 7.86
CA ALA A 6 -2.22 25.90 7.12
C ALA A 6 -2.73 25.00 5.98
N ALA A 7 -1.76 24.48 5.20
CA ALA A 7 -1.86 23.36 4.26
C ALA A 7 -2.58 23.67 2.93
N ALA A 8 -2.20 23.10 1.78
CA ALA A 8 -1.36 21.95 1.53
C ALA A 8 -0.56 22.18 0.25
N MET A 9 0.72 21.80 0.29
CA MET A 9 1.62 21.76 -0.84
C MET A 9 1.16 20.62 -1.76
N LEU A 10 0.68 20.96 -2.96
CA LEU A 10 0.51 20.01 -4.06
C LEU A 10 1.84 19.28 -4.27
N LEU A 11 1.92 18.01 -3.84
CA LEU A 11 3.01 17.13 -4.26
C LEU A 11 2.48 16.16 -5.31
N ALA A 12 3.08 16.29 -6.48
CA ALA A 12 2.77 15.65 -7.74
C ALA A 12 2.55 14.13 -7.65
N LEU A 13 1.45 13.66 -8.26
CA LEU A 13 1.32 12.31 -8.82
C LEU A 13 2.36 12.12 -9.94
N MET A 14 3.60 11.83 -9.59
CA MET A 14 4.61 11.37 -10.54
C MET A 14 5.40 10.19 -9.98
N PHE A 15 4.75 9.04 -9.94
CA PHE A 15 5.44 7.75 -10.08
C PHE A 15 4.63 6.86 -11.02
N LEU A 16 4.64 7.21 -12.31
CA LEU A 16 4.59 6.17 -13.35
C LEU A 16 5.94 5.46 -13.33
N SER A 17 6.19 4.61 -12.33
CA SER A 17 7.11 3.50 -12.52
C SER A 17 6.29 2.36 -13.10
N ALA A 18 5.94 2.52 -14.38
CA ALA A 18 5.45 1.40 -15.15
C ALA A 18 6.59 0.38 -15.23
N CYS A 19 6.51 -0.67 -14.42
CA CYS A 19 7.24 -1.91 -14.68
C CYS A 19 6.65 -2.64 -15.91
N GLY A 20 5.79 -1.99 -16.69
CA GLY A 20 5.54 -2.19 -18.11
C GLY A 20 5.74 -3.59 -18.67
N ALA A 21 4.80 -4.50 -18.39
CA ALA A 21 4.23 -5.37 -19.41
C ALA A 21 2.94 -6.02 -18.89
N GLN A 22 1.78 -5.49 -19.33
CA GLN A 22 0.47 -6.13 -19.25
C GLN A 22 0.51 -7.46 -20.02
N GLY A 23 1.07 -8.49 -19.40
CA GLY A 23 1.06 -9.86 -19.84
C GLY A 23 -0.25 -10.53 -19.43
N GLU A 24 -0.58 -11.65 -20.07
CA GLU A 24 -1.70 -12.48 -19.63
C GLU A 24 -1.51 -12.87 -18.15
N GLY A 25 -2.51 -12.57 -17.32
CA GLY A 25 -2.48 -12.86 -15.89
C GLY A 25 -2.11 -11.68 -14.99
N GLU A 26 -1.85 -10.48 -15.52
CA GLU A 26 -1.75 -9.26 -14.68
C GLU A 26 -3.13 -8.84 -14.15
N ILE A 27 -3.19 -8.39 -12.89
CA ILE A 27 -4.42 -7.88 -12.26
C ILE A 27 -4.28 -6.42 -11.84
N ASP A 28 -5.25 -5.59 -12.25
CA ASP A 28 -5.42 -4.23 -11.75
C ASP A 28 -6.21 -4.28 -10.42
N ILE A 29 -5.58 -3.88 -9.33
CA ILE A 29 -6.20 -3.86 -8.01
C ILE A 29 -7.02 -2.60 -7.73
N ALA A 30 -6.84 -1.52 -8.51
CA ALA A 30 -7.57 -0.27 -8.31
C ALA A 30 -9.10 -0.46 -8.25
N PRO A 31 -9.73 -1.25 -9.13
CA PRO A 31 -11.17 -1.52 -9.03
C PRO A 31 -11.58 -2.43 -7.87
N LEU A 32 -10.62 -3.09 -7.19
CA LEU A 32 -10.87 -3.95 -6.04
C LEU A 32 -10.81 -3.19 -4.72
N VAL A 33 -10.22 -2.00 -4.70
CA VAL A 33 -10.15 -1.15 -3.51
C VAL A 33 -11.57 -0.74 -3.13
N PRO A 34 -11.98 -0.90 -1.85
CA PRO A 34 -13.33 -0.55 -1.42
C PRO A 34 -13.59 0.95 -1.59
N GLU A 35 -14.84 1.32 -1.88
CA GLU A 35 -15.24 2.73 -1.89
C GLU A 35 -15.16 3.31 -0.47
N ASN A 36 -15.01 4.64 -0.36
CA ASN A 36 -15.01 5.35 0.92
C ASN A 36 -13.99 4.80 1.95
N VAL A 37 -12.75 4.52 1.52
CA VAL A 37 -11.67 4.12 2.45
C VAL A 37 -11.44 5.22 3.48
N THR A 38 -11.53 4.86 4.76
CA THR A 38 -11.35 5.79 5.90
C THR A 38 -10.15 5.44 6.77
N ARG A 39 -9.64 4.22 6.64
CA ARG A 39 -8.48 3.73 7.37
C ARG A 39 -7.73 2.74 6.49
N ALA A 40 -6.41 2.78 6.55
CA ALA A 40 -5.54 1.76 6.02
C ALA A 40 -4.59 1.25 7.10
N GLU A 41 -4.17 0.01 6.96
CA GLU A 41 -3.23 -0.64 7.86
C GLU A 41 -2.14 -1.30 7.04
N LEU A 42 -0.89 -0.95 7.35
CA LEU A 42 0.30 -1.51 6.73
C LEU A 42 1.07 -2.31 7.78
N ARG A 43 1.40 -3.56 7.48
CA ARG A 43 2.17 -4.45 8.36
C ARG A 43 3.38 -4.99 7.61
N GLY A 44 4.54 -4.97 8.25
CA GLY A 44 5.80 -5.41 7.64
C GLY A 44 6.95 -5.07 8.55
N HIS A 45 8.10 -5.75 8.41
CA HIS A 45 9.30 -5.50 9.21
C HIS A 45 9.09 -5.58 10.75
N GLY A 46 8.05 -6.28 11.20
CA GLY A 46 7.66 -6.34 12.62
C GLY A 46 6.95 -5.08 13.14
N GLU A 47 6.61 -4.14 12.26
CA GLU A 47 5.87 -2.91 12.57
C GLU A 47 4.43 -2.98 12.02
N THR A 48 3.53 -2.20 12.63
CA THR A 48 2.18 -1.95 12.13
C THR A 48 1.95 -0.45 12.10
N VAL A 49 1.67 0.09 10.91
CA VAL A 49 1.40 1.50 10.66
C VAL A 49 -0.09 1.66 10.36
N ILE A 50 -0.78 2.51 11.13
CA ILE A 50 -2.18 2.84 10.91
C ILE A 50 -2.26 4.22 10.27
N ILE A 51 -2.98 4.30 9.15
CA ILE A 51 -3.10 5.52 8.36
C ILE A 51 -4.58 5.89 8.27
N GLU A 52 -4.92 7.10 8.72
CA GLU A 52 -6.28 7.65 8.70
C GLU A 52 -6.36 8.97 7.92
N ASP A 53 -5.22 9.58 7.58
CA ASP A 53 -5.18 10.75 6.71
C ASP A 53 -5.57 10.38 5.28
N ALA A 54 -6.54 11.09 4.71
CA ALA A 54 -7.09 10.76 3.40
C ALA A 54 -6.05 10.93 2.27
N GLY A 55 -5.10 11.85 2.41
CA GLY A 55 -4.02 12.04 1.44
C GLY A 55 -3.01 10.90 1.48
N GLU A 56 -2.63 10.46 2.68
CA GLU A 56 -1.74 9.30 2.87
C GLU A 56 -2.41 7.99 2.44
N ILE A 57 -3.72 7.82 2.71
CA ILE A 57 -4.50 6.68 2.19
C ILE A 57 -4.46 6.66 0.66
N ALA A 58 -4.70 7.79 0.00
CA ALA A 58 -4.67 7.88 -1.46
C ALA A 58 -3.28 7.57 -2.03
N ALA A 59 -2.21 8.02 -1.36
CA ALA A 59 -0.85 7.68 -1.74
C ALA A 59 -0.57 6.16 -1.61
N LEU A 60 -1.01 5.54 -0.50
CA LEU A 60 -0.83 4.10 -0.28
C LEU A 60 -1.63 3.26 -1.29
N ILE A 61 -2.84 3.67 -1.64
CA ILE A 61 -3.62 3.04 -2.72
C ILE A 61 -2.84 3.13 -4.04
N GLY A 62 -2.27 4.30 -4.34
CA GLY A 62 -1.44 4.50 -5.53
C GLY A 62 -0.20 3.59 -5.56
N THR A 63 0.50 3.46 -4.43
CA THR A 63 1.63 2.52 -4.28
C THR A 63 1.19 1.09 -4.53
N ALA A 64 0.15 0.61 -3.84
CA ALA A 64 -0.33 -0.76 -4.00
C ALA A 64 -0.82 -1.05 -5.42
N ALA A 65 -1.48 -0.08 -6.08
CA ALA A 65 -2.00 -0.21 -7.44
C ALA A 65 -0.92 -0.10 -8.51
N GLY A 66 0.25 0.47 -8.17
CA GLY A 66 1.42 0.50 -9.04
C GLY A 66 2.17 -0.83 -9.11
N ILE A 67 1.94 -1.74 -8.16
CA ILE A 67 2.64 -3.03 -8.12
C ILE A 67 2.02 -4.01 -9.12
N GLU A 68 2.85 -4.51 -10.03
CA GLU A 68 2.45 -5.54 -10.98
C GLU A 68 2.29 -6.90 -10.28
N LEU A 69 1.03 -7.35 -10.18
CA LEU A 69 0.67 -8.69 -9.68
C LEU A 69 0.37 -9.60 -10.86
N ARG A 70 1.12 -10.69 -10.99
CA ARG A 70 0.92 -11.71 -12.03
C ARG A 70 0.36 -12.98 -11.44
N ARG A 71 -0.64 -13.58 -12.10
CA ARG A 71 -1.22 -14.85 -11.70
C ARG A 71 -0.12 -15.90 -11.61
N ASP A 72 -0.06 -16.57 -10.47
CA ASP A 72 0.97 -17.56 -10.17
C ASP A 72 0.28 -18.82 -9.62
N GLY A 73 0.19 -19.85 -10.46
CA GLY A 73 -0.45 -21.12 -10.09
C GLY A 73 0.39 -21.98 -9.16
N GLU A 74 1.65 -21.62 -8.91
CA GLU A 74 2.57 -22.32 -8.02
C GLU A 74 2.87 -21.52 -6.74
N ALA A 75 2.42 -20.27 -6.65
CA ALA A 75 2.60 -19.43 -5.47
C ALA A 75 1.92 -20.03 -4.24
N ASP A 76 2.70 -20.13 -3.16
CA ASP A 76 2.20 -20.53 -1.85
C ASP A 76 1.73 -19.29 -1.07
N VAL A 77 0.42 -19.13 -0.95
CA VAL A 77 -0.22 -18.07 -0.16
C VAL A 77 -0.33 -18.41 1.32
N SER A 78 0.04 -19.63 1.74
CA SER A 78 -0.30 -20.16 3.07
C SER A 78 0.57 -19.64 4.21
N GLU A 79 1.76 -19.10 3.93
CA GLU A 79 2.61 -18.43 4.92
C GLU A 79 3.30 -17.17 4.35
N PRO A 80 2.96 -15.97 4.84
CA PRO A 80 3.73 -14.78 4.54
C PRO A 80 5.16 -14.96 5.05
N GLY A 81 6.14 -14.96 4.15
CA GLY A 81 7.56 -14.97 4.52
C GLY A 81 7.95 -13.76 5.39
N ALA A 82 9.11 -13.82 6.05
CA ALA A 82 9.56 -12.77 6.98
C ALA A 82 9.73 -11.36 6.36
N ALA A 83 9.83 -11.28 5.02
CA ALA A 83 9.93 -10.03 4.26
C ALA A 83 8.57 -9.56 3.69
N SER A 84 7.46 -10.19 4.10
CA SER A 84 6.15 -9.86 3.55
C SER A 84 5.63 -8.54 4.08
N VAL A 85 4.93 -7.81 3.22
CA VAL A 85 4.18 -6.61 3.58
C VAL A 85 2.71 -6.87 3.34
N SER A 86 1.87 -6.62 4.34
CA SER A 86 0.41 -6.66 4.20
C SER A 86 -0.17 -5.26 4.23
N VAL A 87 -1.04 -4.96 3.28
CA VAL A 87 -1.80 -3.71 3.18
C VAL A 87 -3.27 -4.06 3.31
N THR A 88 -3.98 -3.45 4.27
CA THR A 88 -5.42 -3.59 4.42
C THR A 88 -6.10 -2.24 4.28
N PHE A 89 -7.05 -2.12 3.37
CA PHE A 89 -7.90 -0.93 3.19
C PHE A 89 -9.29 -1.18 3.79
N TYR A 90 -9.75 -0.28 4.64
CA TYR A 90 -11.06 -0.33 5.30
C TYR A 90 -11.98 0.79 4.77
N GLY A 91 -13.04 0.41 4.07
CA GLY A 91 -14.06 1.31 3.53
C GLY A 91 -15.45 0.68 3.59
N GLU A 92 -16.24 0.81 2.53
CA GLU A 92 -17.49 0.05 2.33
C GLU A 92 -17.21 -1.41 1.91
N GLY A 93 -16.32 -2.05 2.67
CA GLY A 93 -15.70 -3.33 2.37
C GLY A 93 -14.29 -3.38 2.96
N GLU A 94 -13.60 -4.48 2.70
CA GLU A 94 -12.21 -4.65 3.09
C GLU A 94 -11.45 -5.30 1.93
N LEU A 95 -10.25 -4.80 1.66
CA LEU A 95 -9.29 -5.45 0.78
C LEU A 95 -7.99 -5.61 1.56
N THR A 96 -7.52 -6.85 1.70
CA THR A 96 -6.18 -7.15 2.22
C THR A 96 -5.32 -7.72 1.10
N LEU A 97 -4.18 -7.10 0.86
CA LEU A 97 -3.14 -7.54 -0.05
C LEU A 97 -1.90 -7.91 0.76
N THR A 98 -1.33 -9.07 0.50
CA THR A 98 -0.04 -9.48 1.08
C THR A 98 0.96 -9.60 -0.06
N PHE A 99 2.12 -8.98 0.07
CA PHE A 99 3.19 -9.02 -0.91
C PHE A 99 4.36 -9.86 -0.37
N PRO A 100 5.09 -10.60 -1.22
CA PRO A 100 4.93 -10.63 -2.69
C PRO A 100 3.73 -11.44 -3.16
N VAL A 101 3.12 -12.27 -2.32
CA VAL A 101 2.11 -13.25 -2.73
C VAL A 101 0.76 -12.98 -2.08
N CYS A 102 -0.28 -12.75 -2.90
CA CYS A 102 -1.65 -12.54 -2.44
C CYS A 102 -2.65 -13.48 -3.12
N SER A 103 -3.80 -13.72 -2.48
CA SER A 103 -4.95 -14.36 -3.12
C SER A 103 -6.05 -13.35 -3.42
N LEU A 104 -6.47 -13.30 -4.69
CA LEU A 104 -7.55 -12.45 -5.17
C LEU A 104 -8.56 -13.31 -5.93
N GLY A 105 -9.83 -13.29 -5.50
CA GLY A 105 -10.88 -14.09 -6.13
C GLY A 105 -10.66 -15.60 -6.08
N GLY A 106 -9.81 -16.10 -5.17
CA GLY A 106 -9.44 -17.52 -5.07
C GLY A 106 -8.28 -17.95 -5.97
N GLU A 107 -7.70 -17.01 -6.72
CA GLU A 107 -6.47 -17.23 -7.50
C GLU A 107 -5.28 -16.61 -6.75
N ALA A 108 -4.10 -17.19 -6.91
CA ALA A 108 -2.86 -16.65 -6.35
C ALA A 108 -2.14 -15.76 -7.37
N TYR A 109 -1.54 -14.69 -6.86
CA TYR A 109 -0.78 -13.71 -7.64
C TYR A 109 0.53 -13.42 -6.92
N SER A 110 1.61 -13.23 -7.69
CA SER A 110 2.92 -12.84 -7.18
C SER A 110 3.39 -11.52 -7.80
N ALA A 111 4.02 -10.69 -6.98
CA ALA A 111 4.79 -9.52 -7.36
C ALA A 111 6.28 -9.82 -7.31
N ALA A 112 7.07 -9.08 -8.09
CA ALA A 112 8.51 -9.12 -7.97
C ALA A 112 8.95 -8.62 -6.57
N PRO A 113 9.89 -9.29 -5.88
CA PRO A 113 10.30 -8.91 -4.53
C PRO A 113 10.76 -7.45 -4.38
N GLU A 114 11.38 -6.89 -5.42
CA GLU A 114 11.83 -5.50 -5.46
C GLU A 114 10.68 -4.47 -5.39
N CYS A 115 9.47 -4.83 -5.84
CA CYS A 115 8.30 -3.94 -5.77
C CYS A 115 7.81 -3.74 -4.32
N ILE A 116 8.22 -4.61 -3.39
CA ILE A 116 7.86 -4.50 -1.97
C ILE A 116 8.60 -3.35 -1.30
N GLU A 117 9.81 -3.03 -1.77
CA GLU A 117 10.65 -1.95 -1.21
C GLU A 117 9.95 -0.58 -1.31
N GLU A 118 8.95 -0.41 -2.19
CA GLU A 118 8.14 0.80 -2.28
C GLU A 118 7.39 1.12 -0.97
N PHE A 119 7.04 0.09 -0.19
CA PHE A 119 6.37 0.26 1.10
C PHE A 119 7.32 0.65 2.24
N ASP A 120 8.64 0.49 2.07
CA ASP A 120 9.62 0.76 3.12
C ASP A 120 9.58 2.22 3.61
N SER A 121 9.18 3.14 2.74
CA SER A 121 9.06 4.57 3.06
C SER A 121 7.95 4.90 4.08
N TYR A 122 6.98 3.99 4.28
CA TYR A 122 5.90 4.13 5.25
C TYR A 122 6.31 3.61 6.64
N PHE A 123 7.24 2.67 6.71
CA PHE A 123 7.80 2.17 7.96
C PHE A 123 8.86 3.13 8.52
N GLY A 124 9.00 3.22 9.84
CA GLY A 124 9.95 4.15 10.47
C GLY A 124 9.63 5.64 10.37
N ALA A 125 8.50 6.03 9.73
CA ALA A 125 8.05 7.43 9.70
C ALA A 125 7.67 7.98 11.09
N MET A 126 7.40 7.11 12.06
CA MET A 126 7.10 7.49 13.45
C MET A 126 8.28 8.19 14.15
N GLU A 127 9.53 8.03 13.69
CA GLU A 127 10.68 8.79 14.24
C GLU A 127 10.71 10.27 13.81
N ARG A 128 10.01 10.66 12.73
CA ARG A 128 10.05 12.06 12.24
C ARG A 128 9.11 13.00 12.98
N GLN A 129 8.06 12.51 13.62
CA GLN A 129 7.13 13.35 14.39
C GLN A 129 7.66 13.70 15.80
N ALA A 130 8.56 12.89 16.36
CA ALA A 130 9.15 13.16 17.68
C ALA A 130 10.17 14.32 17.68
N LEU A 131 10.70 14.74 16.52
CA LEU A 131 11.71 15.81 16.44
C LEU A 131 11.13 17.22 16.21
N THR A 132 9.84 17.34 15.90
CA THR A 132 9.21 18.64 15.59
C THR A 132 8.46 19.28 16.76
N GLU A 133 8.34 18.61 17.91
CA GLU A 133 7.69 19.16 19.11
C GLU A 133 8.68 19.62 20.20
N GLY A 134 9.98 19.64 19.89
CA GLY A 134 11.05 19.88 20.86
C GLY A 134 12.03 21.00 20.48
N THR A 135 11.54 22.20 20.14
CA THR A 135 12.35 23.45 20.17
C THR A 135 11.49 24.65 20.50
#